data_AF-A0AAV8YAZ5-F1
#
_entry.id   AF-A0AAV8YAZ5-F1
#
_cell.length_a   1.000
_cell.length_b   1.000
_cell.length_c   1.000
_cell.angle_alpha   90.00
_cell.angle_beta   90.00
_cell.angle_gamma   90.00
#
_symmetry.space_group_name_H-M   'P 1'
#
loop_
_entity.id
_entity.type
_entity.pdbx_description
1 polymer ?
#
loop_
_entity_poly.entity_id
_entity_poly.type
_entity_poly.pdbx_seq_one_letter_code
_entity_poly.pdbx_strand_id
1 'polypeptide(L)' 'MLVRISFKNNFIEHNKDNICEQLFVETVSRDSNGRFTVSLPFKLDPSYLGDSYSLAEKKIICLRKAVRKIP' A
#
# COMPACT_ATOMS: atom_id res chain seq x y z
N MET A 1 16.42 -36.78 -34.07
CA MET A 1 15.81 -36.84 -32.72
C MET A 1 16.31 -35.62 -31.95
N LEU A 2 15.50 -34.56 -31.84
CA LEU A 2 15.87 -33.38 -31.04
C LEU A 2 14.68 -33.01 -30.15
N VAL A 3 14.99 -32.95 -28.86
CA VAL A 3 14.07 -32.78 -27.74
C VAL A 3 13.62 -31.33 -27.68
N ARG A 4 12.31 -31.11 -27.65
CA ARG A 4 11.68 -29.79 -27.58
C ARG A 4 11.73 -29.31 -26.12
N ILE A 5 12.69 -28.45 -25.81
CA ILE A 5 12.77 -27.79 -24.49
C ILE A 5 11.70 -26.70 -24.48
N SER A 6 10.69 -26.85 -23.63
CA SER A 6 9.59 -25.89 -23.48
C SER A 6 10.05 -24.74 -22.58
N PHE A 7 10.53 -23.66 -23.19
CA PHE A 7 10.63 -22.37 -22.51
C PHE A 7 9.27 -21.67 -22.60
N LYS A 8 8.52 -21.68 -21.49
CA LYS A 8 7.36 -20.78 -21.31
C LYS A 8 7.86 -19.35 -21.16
N ASN A 9 8.23 -18.73 -22.26
CA ASN A 9 8.31 -17.27 -22.35
C ASN A 9 6.93 -16.75 -22.73
N ASN A 10 6.07 -16.56 -21.72
CA ASN A 10 4.89 -15.72 -21.89
C ASN A 10 5.33 -14.26 -21.74
N PHE A 11 5.98 -13.71 -22.76
CA PHE A 11 6.09 -12.27 -22.91
C PHE A 11 4.70 -11.77 -23.31
N ILE A 12 3.93 -11.39 -22.29
CA ILE A 12 2.58 -10.92 -22.41
C ILE A 12 2.64 -9.47 -22.91
N GLU A 13 2.46 -9.29 -24.22
CA GLU A 13 2.03 -8.02 -24.82
C GLU A 13 0.52 -7.86 -24.54
N HIS A 14 0.14 -7.68 -23.27
CA HIS A 14 -1.25 -7.46 -22.89
C HIS A 14 -1.46 -5.97 -22.64
N ASN A 15 -2.23 -5.37 -23.53
CA ASN A 15 -3.12 -4.22 -23.33
C ASN A 15 -3.01 -3.56 -21.95
N LYS A 16 -2.03 -2.65 -21.78
CA LYS A 16 -1.71 -1.98 -20.51
C LYS A 16 -2.94 -1.33 -19.87
N ASP A 17 -3.87 -0.88 -20.71
CA ASP A 17 -5.12 -0.22 -20.32
C ASP A 17 -5.97 -1.09 -19.38
N ASN A 18 -6.04 -2.40 -19.62
CA ASN A 18 -6.81 -3.31 -18.77
C ASN A 18 -6.20 -3.47 -17.37
N ILE A 19 -4.87 -3.46 -17.28
CA ILE A 19 -4.16 -3.59 -16.00
C ILE A 19 -4.32 -2.30 -15.19
N CYS A 20 -4.20 -1.14 -15.84
CA CYS A 20 -4.39 0.15 -15.19
C CYS A 20 -5.82 0.34 -14.67
N GLU A 21 -6.82 -0.02 -15.48
CA GLU A 21 -8.23 0.08 -15.08
C GLU A 21 -8.53 -0.83 -13.89
N GLN A 22 -8.05 -2.08 -13.93
CA GLN A 22 -8.21 -3.01 -12.83
C GLN A 22 -7.55 -2.48 -11.55
N LEU A 23 -6.32 -1.95 -11.65
CA LEU A 23 -5.63 -1.37 -10.50
C LEU A 23 -6.39 -0.18 -9.92
N PHE A 24 -6.97 0.67 -10.78
CA PHE A 24 -7.76 1.81 -10.36
C PHE A 24 -9.02 1.37 -9.60
N VAL A 25 -9.78 0.42 -10.15
CA VAL A 25 -11.00 -0.10 -9.50
C VAL A 25 -10.68 -0.79 -8.17
N GLU A 26 -9.57 -1.53 -8.09
CA GLU A 26 -9.17 -2.25 -6.87
C GLU A 26 -8.64 -1.32 -5.78
N THR A 27 -7.95 -0.23 -6.16
CA THR A 27 -7.26 0.63 -5.20
C THR A 27 -7.99 1.93 -4.90
N VAL A 28 -8.87 2.41 -5.78
CA VAL A 28 -9.53 3.72 -5.64
C VAL A 28 -10.99 3.55 -5.27
N SER A 29 -11.39 4.18 -4.17
CA SER A 29 -12.78 4.27 -3.73
C SER A 29 -13.16 5.72 -3.44
N ARG A 30 -14.45 6.04 -3.46
CA ARG A 30 -14.97 7.38 -3.17
C ARG A 30 -15.91 7.33 -1.97
N ASP A 31 -15.69 8.19 -0.99
CA ASP A 31 -16.57 8.29 0.16
C ASP A 31 -17.87 9.05 -0.17
N SER A 32 -18.85 8.99 0.74
CA SER A 32 -20.12 9.70 0.61
C SER A 32 -19.98 11.23 0.62
N ASN A 33 -18.84 11.76 1.07
CA ASN A 33 -18.51 13.18 1.05
C ASN A 33 -17.77 13.59 -0.24
N GLY A 34 -17.57 12.65 -1.16
CA GLY A 34 -16.92 12.86 -2.44
C GLY A 34 -15.40 12.80 -2.43
N ARG A 35 -14.75 12.42 -1.33
CA ARG A 35 -13.29 12.25 -1.22
C ARG A 35 -12.85 10.94 -1.86
N PHE A 36 -11.73 10.99 -2.58
CA PHE A 36 -11.09 9.78 -3.12
C PHE A 36 -10.14 9.19 -2.07
N THR A 37 -10.27 7.89 -1.84
CA THR A 37 -9.40 7.09 -0.98
C THR A 37 -8.67 6.08 -1.85
N VAL A 38 -7.34 6.08 -1.80
CA VAL A 38 -6.49 5.19 -2.59
C VAL A 38 -5.73 4.24 -1.66
N SER A 39 -5.89 2.93 -1.86
CA SER A 39 -5.13 1.89 -1.18
C SER A 39 -3.86 1.60 -1.97
N LEU A 40 -2.76 2.24 -1.59
CA LEU A 40 -1.47 2.00 -2.24
C LEU A 40 -0.91 0.64 -1.81
N PRO A 41 -0.52 -0.23 -2.76
CA PRO A 41 0.15 -1.47 -2.42
C PRO A 41 1.51 -1.16 -1.79
N PHE A 42 1.80 -1.77 -0.65
CA PHE A 42 3.11 -1.65 -0.02
C PHE A 42 4.16 -2.39 -0.85
N LYS A 43 5.34 -1.77 -1.03
CA LYS A 43 6.47 -2.40 -1.73
C LYS A 43 7.05 -3.60 -0.98
N LEU A 44 6.85 -3.65 0.34
CA LEU A 44 7.37 -4.65 1.25
C LEU A 44 6.24 -5.09 2.19
N ASP A 45 6.39 -6.27 2.78
CA ASP A 45 5.46 -6.78 3.77
C ASP A 45 5.29 -5.78 4.93
N PRO A 46 4.06 -5.50 5.41
CA PRO A 46 3.83 -4.61 6.53
C PRO A 46 4.58 -4.97 7.82
N SER A 47 5.01 -6.23 7.98
CA SER A 47 5.88 -6.66 9.10
C SER A 47 7.23 -5.92 9.15
N TYR A 48 7.70 -5.36 8.02
CA TYR A 48 8.91 -4.53 7.97
C TYR A 48 8.69 -3.08 8.42
N LEU A 49 7.45 -2.65 8.69
CA LEU A 49 7.12 -1.26 9.02
C LEU A 49 7.59 -0.83 10.44
N GLY A 50 8.11 -1.78 11.22
CA GLY A 50 8.68 -1.56 12.55
C GLY A 50 7.68 -0.99 13.56
N ASP A 51 8.18 -0.56 14.72
CA ASP A 51 7.37 -0.07 15.85
C ASP A 51 7.07 1.44 15.81
N SER A 52 6.97 2.00 14.60
CA SER A 52 6.75 3.43 14.38
C SER A 52 5.47 3.94 15.05
N TYR A 53 4.41 3.12 15.04
CA TYR A 53 3.15 3.39 15.73
C TYR A 53 3.34 3.50 17.25
N SER A 54 3.93 2.46 17.86
CA SER A 54 4.21 2.39 19.30
C SER A 54 5.04 3.58 19.79
N LEU A 55 6.01 4.03 18.98
CA LEU A 55 6.81 5.22 19.28
C LEU A 55 5.99 6.51 19.17
N ALA A 56 5.17 6.66 18.13
CA ALA A 56 4.31 7.82 17.94
C ALA A 56 3.28 7.95 19.07
N GLU A 57 2.68 6.84 19.50
CA GLU A 57 1.74 6.80 20.61
C GLU A 57 2.39 7.29 21.91
N LYS A 58 3.57 6.74 22.27
CA LYS A 58 4.33 7.18 23.45
C LYS A 58 4.64 8.68 23.41
N LYS A 59 5.06 9.19 22.25
CA LYS A 59 5.34 10.63 22.05
C LYS A 59 4.09 11.47 22.28
N ILE A 60 2.94 11.09 21.74
CA ILE A 60 1.67 11.79 21.96
C ILE A 60 1.31 11.81 23.43
N ILE A 61 1.44 10.69 24.15
CA ILE A 61 1.12 10.64 25.59
C ILE A 61 2.03 11.59 26.38
N CYS A 62 3.34 11.59 26.09
CA CYS A 62 4.29 12.50 26.73
C CYS A 62 3.96 13.97 26.46
N LEU A 63 3.66 14.33 25.20
CA LEU A 63 3.25 15.69 24.84
C LEU A 63 1.98 16.11 25.56
N ARG A 64 0.96 15.24 25.63
CA ARG A 64 -0.29 15.53 26.35
C ARG A 64 -0.05 15.74 27.84
N LYS A 65 0.84 14.96 28.45
CA LYS A 65 1.23 15.14 29.86
C LYS A 65 1.99 16.45 30.07
N ALA A 66 2.88 16.82 29.15
CA ALA A 66 3.61 18.08 29.21
C ALA A 66 2.65 19.27 29.11
N VAL A 67 1.74 19.28 28.12
CA VAL A 67 0.74 20.34 27.96
C VAL A 67 -0.12 20.53 29.22
N ARG A 68 -0.56 19.44 29.86
CA ARG A 68 -1.36 19.53 31.11
C ARG A 68 -0.58 20.05 32.32
N LYS A 69 0.75 19.99 32.29
CA LYS A 69 1.62 20.48 33.37
C LYS A 69 1.99 21.95 33.19
N ILE A 70 1.81 22.50 31.99
CA ILE A 70 1.95 23.94 31.73
C ILE A 70 0.67 24.59 32.28
N PRO A 71 0.76 25.51 33.25
CA PRO A 71 -0.40 26.19 33.82
C PRO A 71 -1.14 27.06 32.81
#